data_AF-A0A317ID17-F1
#
_entry.id   AF-A0A317ID17-F1
#
_cell.length_a   1.000
_cell.length_b   1.000
_cell.length_c   1.000
_cell.angle_alpha   90.00
_cell.angle_beta   90.00
_cell.angle_gamma   90.00
#
_symmetry.space_group_name_H-M   'P 1'
#
loop_
_entity.id
_entity.type
_entity.pdbx_description
1 polymer ?
#
loop_
_entity_poly.entity_id
_entity_poly.type
_entity_poly.pdbx_seq_one_letter_code
_entity_poly.pdbx_strand_id
1 'polypeptide(L)'
;MKRNLYLFFLLTIIVLKSFSQPPQTWSVKSPNKNNTLVLSLQNGHLYYTVLFGSEVVIPHSSLGIETSIDNFNVDMRILSSKKESINETYSLAAGKRKVNTARANEMIITVANEKNSTIELMLRAYDDGVAFSYGFTGIKQSFTIVKEYTNFSIPTKGTAWLQSYGLPAEWAPAYEAGYSLGAPIGENAPDTSGWCFPALFNSKNNWILITEAGLDKNFYGSHLAQGSRDG
;
A
#
# COMPACT_ATOMS: atom_id res chain seq x y z
N MET A 1 59.35 46.92 -27.43
CA MET A 1 58.20 46.00 -27.63
C MET A 1 57.89 45.32 -26.30
N LYS A 2 56.84 45.74 -25.59
CA LYS A 2 56.37 45.13 -24.34
C LYS A 2 55.21 44.19 -24.68
N ARG A 3 55.32 42.91 -24.33
CA ARG A 3 54.33 41.87 -24.66
C ARG A 3 53.48 41.61 -23.42
N ASN A 4 52.22 42.06 -23.44
CA ASN A 4 51.25 41.80 -22.37
C ASN A 4 50.80 40.34 -22.45
N LEU A 5 50.94 39.61 -21.34
CA LEU A 5 50.49 38.23 -21.18
C LEU A 5 49.12 38.26 -20.48
N TYR A 6 48.04 38.06 -21.25
CA TYR A 6 46.70 37.92 -20.70
C TYR A 6 46.52 36.50 -20.16
N LEU A 7 46.41 36.38 -18.84
CA LEU A 7 46.11 35.12 -18.15
C LEU A 7 44.60 34.86 -18.24
N PHE A 8 44.18 33.92 -19.09
CA PHE A 8 42.78 33.54 -19.26
C PHE A 8 42.41 32.54 -18.16
N PHE A 9 41.69 32.99 -17.12
CA PHE A 9 41.21 32.13 -16.04
C PHE A 9 39.91 31.43 -16.51
N LEU A 10 40.02 30.17 -16.94
CA LEU A 10 38.88 29.37 -17.38
C LEU A 10 38.08 28.91 -16.14
N LEU A 11 37.00 29.63 -15.83
CA LEU A 11 36.08 29.29 -14.74
C LEU A 11 35.34 27.99 -15.10
N THR A 12 35.77 26.87 -14.51
CA THR A 12 35.15 25.56 -14.73
C THR A 12 33.90 25.47 -13.84
N ILE A 13 32.72 25.60 -14.42
CA ILE A 13 31.44 25.40 -13.72
C ILE A 13 31.28 23.90 -13.44
N ILE A 14 31.55 23.49 -12.19
CA ILE A 14 31.25 22.14 -11.71
C ILE A 14 29.74 22.08 -11.50
N VAL A 15 29.02 21.51 -12.46
CA VAL A 15 27.60 21.16 -12.31
C VAL A 15 27.54 19.97 -11.35
N LEU A 16 27.29 20.25 -10.07
CA LEU A 16 26.89 19.25 -9.09
C LEU A 16 25.58 18.63 -9.56
N LYS A 17 25.66 17.53 -10.32
CA LYS A 17 24.51 16.67 -10.57
C LYS A 17 24.11 16.10 -9.22
N SER A 18 22.98 16.55 -8.68
CA SER A 18 22.34 15.88 -7.54
C SER A 18 22.15 14.42 -7.91
N PHE A 19 22.96 13.55 -7.30
CA PHE A 19 22.85 12.12 -7.44
C PHE A 19 21.59 11.70 -6.66
N SER A 20 20.46 11.61 -7.36
CA SER A 20 19.28 10.97 -6.79
C SER A 20 19.61 9.49 -6.65
N GLN A 21 19.78 9.03 -5.42
CA GLN A 21 20.00 7.62 -5.14
C GLN A 21 18.76 6.84 -5.63
N PRO A 22 18.93 5.74 -6.39
CA PRO A 22 17.79 4.95 -6.82
C PRO A 22 16.99 4.48 -5.59
N PRO A 23 15.67 4.39 -5.70
CA PRO A 23 14.83 4.01 -4.57
C PRO A 23 15.25 2.64 -4.05
N GLN A 24 15.36 2.52 -2.73
CA GLN A 24 15.63 1.23 -2.10
C GLN A 24 14.37 0.38 -2.22
N THR A 25 14.53 -0.89 -2.60
CA THR A 25 13.39 -1.79 -2.84
C THR A 25 13.55 -3.14 -2.18
N TRP A 26 12.43 -3.70 -1.75
CA TRP A 26 12.32 -5.04 -1.18
C TRP A 26 11.16 -5.75 -1.85
N SER A 27 11.33 -7.03 -2.18
CA SER A 27 10.26 -7.79 -2.85
C SER A 27 10.04 -9.16 -2.26
N VAL A 28 8.77 -9.54 -2.22
CA VAL A 28 8.28 -10.87 -1.87
C VAL A 28 7.46 -11.41 -3.04
N LYS A 29 7.79 -12.63 -3.46
CA LYS A 29 7.11 -13.34 -4.56
C LYS A 29 6.29 -14.48 -3.98
N SER A 30 5.13 -14.72 -4.55
CA SER A 30 4.31 -15.90 -4.26
C SER A 30 5.06 -17.22 -4.54
N PRO A 31 4.64 -18.35 -3.95
CA PRO A 31 5.22 -19.66 -4.22
C PRO A 31 5.28 -20.02 -5.72
N ASN A 32 4.21 -19.75 -6.47
CA ASN A 32 4.16 -19.95 -7.93
C ASN A 32 4.85 -18.84 -8.74
N LYS A 33 5.30 -17.77 -8.07
CA LYS A 33 6.00 -16.59 -8.63
C LYS A 33 5.13 -15.69 -9.52
N ASN A 34 3.81 -15.88 -9.55
CA ASN A 34 2.91 -15.05 -10.34
C ASN A 34 2.64 -13.71 -9.66
N ASN A 35 2.31 -13.69 -8.37
CA ASN A 35 2.19 -12.44 -7.62
C ASN A 35 3.53 -12.00 -7.05
N THR A 36 3.87 -10.73 -7.23
CA THR A 36 5.00 -10.07 -6.57
C THR A 36 4.54 -8.79 -5.90
N LEU A 37 4.82 -8.65 -4.61
CA LEU A 37 4.66 -7.40 -3.86
C LEU A 37 6.03 -6.76 -3.67
N VAL A 38 6.18 -5.54 -4.18
CA VAL A 38 7.42 -4.75 -4.11
C VAL A 38 7.18 -3.56 -3.20
N LEU A 39 7.94 -3.46 -2.12
CA LEU A 39 8.04 -2.26 -1.29
C LEU A 39 9.17 -1.38 -1.81
N SER A 40 8.98 -0.07 -1.78
CA SER A 40 10.02 0.92 -2.05
C SER A 40 10.02 2.03 -1.00
N LEU A 41 11.20 2.49 -0.62
CA LEU A 41 11.40 3.67 0.22
C LEU A 41 11.98 4.79 -0.64
N GLN A 42 11.26 5.91 -0.74
CA GLN A 42 11.65 7.07 -1.55
C GLN A 42 11.47 8.35 -0.74
N ASN A 43 12.55 9.10 -0.53
CA ASN A 43 12.52 10.38 0.19
C ASN A 43 11.80 10.30 1.56
N GLY A 44 11.99 9.21 2.31
CA GLY A 44 11.35 9.02 3.62
C GLY A 44 9.90 8.53 3.58
N HIS A 45 9.35 8.23 2.39
CA HIS A 45 8.00 7.70 2.21
C HIS A 45 8.01 6.27 1.70
N LEU A 46 7.08 5.45 2.22
CA LEU A 46 6.91 4.07 1.78
C LEU A 46 5.85 3.98 0.70
N TYR A 47 6.15 3.16 -0.31
CA TYR A 47 5.24 2.84 -1.37
C TYR A 47 5.31 1.36 -1.70
N TYR A 48 4.25 0.81 -2.27
CA TYR A 48 4.22 -0.53 -2.79
C TYR A 48 3.78 -0.59 -4.25
N THR A 49 4.07 -1.71 -4.89
CA THR A 49 3.65 -2.04 -6.25
C THR A 49 3.37 -3.53 -6.29
N VAL A 50 2.28 -3.92 -6.96
CA VAL A 50 1.89 -5.32 -7.14
C VAL A 50 2.02 -5.69 -8.62
N LEU A 51 2.68 -6.80 -8.87
CA LEU A 51 2.82 -7.39 -10.20
C LEU A 51 2.13 -8.75 -10.25
N PHE A 52 1.46 -9.02 -11.37
CA PHE A 52 1.02 -10.34 -11.79
C PHE A 52 1.81 -10.77 -13.03
N GLY A 53 2.68 -11.76 -12.89
CA GLY A 53 3.71 -12.08 -13.87
C GLY A 53 4.67 -10.90 -14.05
N SER A 54 4.68 -10.32 -15.26
CA SER A 54 5.43 -9.10 -15.58
C SER A 54 4.55 -7.84 -15.61
N GLU A 55 3.24 -7.97 -15.45
CA GLU A 55 2.31 -6.84 -15.53
C GLU A 55 2.14 -6.16 -14.18
N VAL A 56 2.23 -4.83 -14.16
CA VAL A 56 1.88 -4.03 -12.98
C VAL A 56 0.36 -3.92 -12.88
N VAL A 57 -0.20 -4.51 -11.83
CA VAL A 57 -1.65 -4.53 -11.55
C VAL A 57 -2.05 -3.46 -10.52
N ILE A 58 -1.22 -3.24 -9.50
CA ILE A 58 -1.28 -2.07 -8.61
C ILE A 58 0.03 -1.31 -8.79
N PRO A 59 0.02 -0.17 -9.50
CA PRO A 59 1.13 0.77 -9.59
C PRO A 59 1.50 1.36 -8.23
N HIS A 60 2.57 2.15 -8.24
CA HIS A 60 3.13 2.87 -7.11
C HIS A 60 2.05 3.51 -6.21
N SER A 61 1.80 2.88 -5.06
CA SER A 61 0.75 3.22 -4.09
C SER A 61 1.40 3.47 -2.72
N SER A 62 1.00 4.51 -1.99
CA SER A 62 1.55 4.88 -0.68
C SER A 62 1.16 3.90 0.42
N LEU A 63 2.06 3.78 1.40
CA LEU A 63 1.81 3.23 2.72
C LEU A 63 2.19 4.29 3.75
N GLY A 64 1.44 4.33 4.85
CA GLY A 64 1.74 5.20 5.96
C GLY A 64 0.62 5.17 6.99
N ILE A 65 1.00 5.35 8.26
CA ILE A 65 0.05 5.40 9.35
C ILE A 65 0.47 6.45 10.38
N GLU A 66 -0.49 7.24 10.82
CA GLU A 66 -0.31 8.26 11.86
C GLU A 66 -1.13 7.88 13.09
N THR A 67 -0.50 8.01 14.24
CA THR A 67 -1.11 7.76 15.55
C THR A 67 -1.03 9.02 16.41
N SER A 68 -1.75 9.02 17.53
CA SER A 68 -1.73 10.11 18.50
C SER A 68 -0.37 10.33 19.18
N ILE A 69 0.58 9.41 19.02
CA ILE A 69 1.90 9.46 19.67
C ILE A 69 3.07 9.49 18.69
N ASP A 70 2.88 8.98 17.47
CA ASP A 70 3.90 8.80 16.46
C ASP A 70 3.36 8.89 15.04
N ASN A 71 4.24 9.31 14.12
CA ASN A 71 3.96 9.43 12.71
C ASN A 71 4.88 8.48 11.92
N PHE A 72 4.29 7.60 11.12
CA PHE A 72 4.96 6.67 10.20
C PHE A 72 4.50 6.92 8.76
N ASN A 73 4.48 8.18 8.34
CA ASN A 73 4.18 8.60 6.97
C ASN A 73 5.34 9.38 6.31
N VAL A 74 6.23 9.98 7.11
CA VAL A 74 7.37 10.79 6.65
C VAL A 74 8.65 10.37 7.34
N ASP A 75 9.79 10.72 6.76
CA ASP A 75 11.13 10.54 7.33
C ASP A 75 11.40 9.11 7.84
N MET A 76 10.82 8.13 7.16
CA MET A 76 10.98 6.72 7.48
C MET A 76 12.32 6.19 6.97
N ARG A 77 12.89 5.26 7.74
CA ARG A 77 14.03 4.44 7.33
C ARG A 77 13.76 2.97 7.62
N ILE A 78 14.30 2.10 6.77
CA ILE A 78 14.21 0.66 7.00
C ILE A 78 15.42 0.21 7.82
N LEU A 79 15.16 -0.45 8.94
CA LEU A 79 16.19 -0.98 9.83
C LEU A 79 16.58 -2.40 9.47
N SER A 80 15.60 -3.24 9.15
CA SER A 80 15.84 -4.65 8.85
C SER A 80 14.73 -5.25 7.99
N SER A 81 15.02 -6.40 7.39
CA SER A 81 14.05 -7.20 6.66
C SER A 81 14.28 -8.68 6.96
N LYS A 82 13.21 -9.42 7.24
CA LYS A 82 13.22 -10.89 7.40
C LYS A 82 12.27 -11.52 6.40
N LYS A 83 12.66 -12.65 5.81
CA LYS A 83 11.81 -13.43 4.90
C LYS A 83 11.45 -14.76 5.53
N GLU A 84 10.21 -15.19 5.33
CA GLU A 84 9.71 -16.47 5.81
C GLU A 84 8.79 -17.12 4.77
N SER A 85 8.62 -18.43 4.85
CA SER A 85 7.63 -19.17 4.05
C SER A 85 6.50 -19.63 4.96
N ILE A 86 5.26 -19.37 4.55
CA ILE A 86 4.04 -19.79 5.26
C ILE A 86 3.47 -21.00 4.54
N ASN A 87 3.19 -22.06 5.28
CA ASN A 87 2.44 -23.23 4.81
C ASN A 87 1.61 -23.79 5.96
N GLU A 88 0.39 -23.28 6.09
CA GLU A 88 -0.51 -23.58 7.20
C GLU A 88 -1.76 -24.28 6.69
N THR A 89 -2.23 -25.29 7.41
CA THR A 89 -3.52 -25.94 7.13
C THR A 89 -4.46 -25.74 8.30
N TYR A 90 -5.67 -25.27 8.02
CA TYR A 90 -6.69 -24.99 9.03
C TYR A 90 -8.07 -25.44 8.56
N SER A 91 -8.97 -25.67 9.52
CA SER A 91 -10.36 -26.04 9.25
C SER A 91 -11.31 -24.91 9.64
N LEU A 92 -12.33 -24.67 8.83
CA LEU A 92 -13.39 -23.72 9.13
C LEU A 92 -14.64 -24.47 9.60
N ALA A 93 -15.32 -23.90 10.61
CA ALA A 93 -16.62 -24.41 11.06
C ALA A 93 -17.74 -24.14 10.04
N ALA A 94 -17.62 -23.05 9.28
CA ALA A 94 -18.53 -22.67 8.21
C ALA A 94 -17.76 -21.94 7.09
N GLY A 95 -18.26 -22.02 5.86
CA GLY A 95 -17.65 -21.38 4.68
C GLY A 95 -17.74 -22.24 3.42
N LYS A 96 -17.15 -21.76 2.32
CA LYS A 96 -17.19 -22.46 1.02
C LYS A 96 -16.36 -23.76 0.98
N ARG A 97 -15.41 -23.92 1.91
CA ARG A 97 -14.50 -25.07 1.98
C ARG A 97 -14.13 -25.39 3.44
N LYS A 98 -14.23 -26.67 3.82
CA LYS A 98 -13.98 -27.14 5.19
C LYS A 98 -12.50 -27.06 5.60
N VAL A 99 -11.58 -27.53 4.75
CA VAL A 99 -10.14 -27.58 5.03
C VAL A 99 -9.41 -26.70 4.03
N ASN A 100 -8.67 -25.70 4.52
CA ASN A 100 -7.96 -24.71 3.73
C ASN A 100 -6.46 -24.81 3.98
N THR A 101 -5.67 -24.45 2.97
CA THR A 101 -4.21 -24.39 3.08
C THR A 101 -3.74 -23.02 2.63
N ALA A 102 -3.17 -22.24 3.55
CA ALA A 102 -2.55 -20.96 3.27
C ALA A 102 -1.08 -21.18 2.90
N ARG A 103 -0.71 -20.85 1.66
CA ARG A 103 0.68 -20.90 1.18
C ARG A 103 1.09 -19.53 0.67
N ALA A 104 2.09 -18.96 1.31
CA ALA A 104 2.66 -17.66 0.96
C ALA A 104 4.15 -17.61 1.23
N ASN A 105 4.80 -16.63 0.62
CA ASN A 105 6.04 -16.11 1.18
C ASN A 105 5.73 -14.79 1.90
N GLU A 106 6.38 -14.57 3.03
CA GLU A 106 6.26 -13.38 3.85
C GLU A 106 7.59 -12.62 3.89
N MET A 107 7.49 -11.30 4.01
CA MET A 107 8.58 -10.43 4.35
C MET A 107 8.13 -9.47 5.45
N ILE A 108 8.82 -9.48 6.58
CA ILE A 108 8.62 -8.53 7.68
C ILE A 108 9.70 -7.46 7.57
N ILE A 109 9.29 -6.19 7.44
CA ILE A 109 10.17 -5.03 7.35
C ILE A 109 10.05 -4.23 8.64
N THR A 110 11.16 -4.02 9.36
CA THR A 110 11.20 -3.10 10.50
C THR A 110 11.47 -1.69 9.99
N VAL A 111 10.53 -0.78 10.23
CA VAL A 111 10.59 0.63 9.83
C VAL A 111 10.75 1.49 11.07
N ALA A 112 11.62 2.50 11.02
CA ALA A 112 11.74 3.51 12.05
C ALA A 112 11.41 4.90 11.52
N ASN A 113 10.76 5.72 12.35
CA ASN A 113 10.54 7.14 12.07
C ASN A 113 11.69 8.00 12.63
N GLU A 114 11.66 9.32 12.43
CA GLU A 114 12.67 10.26 12.92
C GLU A 114 12.96 10.16 14.43
N LYS A 115 11.96 9.77 15.25
CA LYS A 115 12.08 9.60 16.70
C LYS A 115 12.73 8.28 17.11
N ASN A 116 13.05 7.41 16.16
CA ASN A 116 13.47 6.02 16.38
C ASN A 116 12.37 5.11 16.94
N SER A 117 11.11 5.56 16.96
CA SER A 117 9.98 4.63 17.16
C SER A 117 9.90 3.69 15.98
N THR A 118 9.46 2.44 16.23
CA THR A 118 9.46 1.39 15.21
C THR A 118 8.09 0.75 15.01
N ILE A 119 7.79 0.41 13.76
CA ILE A 119 6.72 -0.50 13.38
C ILE A 119 7.28 -1.63 12.53
N GLU A 120 6.53 -2.72 12.44
CA GLU A 120 6.74 -3.77 11.46
C GLU A 120 5.72 -3.64 10.33
N LEU A 121 6.18 -3.76 9.09
CA LEU A 121 5.33 -3.92 7.93
C LEU A 121 5.43 -5.38 7.47
N MET A 122 4.34 -6.12 7.60
CA MET A 122 4.24 -7.52 7.17
C MET A 122 3.74 -7.54 5.74
N LEU A 123 4.47 -8.15 4.82
CA LEU A 123 4.15 -8.25 3.40
C LEU A 123 4.02 -9.72 3.02
N ARG A 124 2.85 -10.16 2.56
CA ARG A 124 2.60 -11.54 2.13
C ARG A 124 2.24 -11.60 0.65
N ALA A 125 2.82 -12.56 -0.06
CA ALA A 125 2.43 -12.90 -1.42
C ALA A 125 1.96 -14.36 -1.48
N TYR A 126 0.68 -14.53 -1.82
CA TYR A 126 -0.01 -15.78 -2.08
C TYR A 126 -0.10 -16.03 -3.59
N ASP A 127 -0.41 -17.26 -3.99
CA ASP A 127 -0.55 -17.63 -5.41
C ASP A 127 -1.70 -16.88 -6.12
N ASP A 128 -2.67 -16.36 -5.37
CA ASP A 128 -3.90 -15.70 -5.82
C ASP A 128 -4.06 -14.25 -5.34
N GLY A 129 -3.09 -13.70 -4.59
CA GLY A 129 -3.14 -12.32 -4.15
C GLY A 129 -1.96 -11.91 -3.28
N VAL A 130 -2.02 -10.69 -2.78
CA VAL A 130 -1.04 -10.14 -1.82
C VAL A 130 -1.78 -9.52 -0.64
N ALA A 131 -1.12 -9.46 0.50
CA ALA A 131 -1.65 -8.81 1.70
C ALA A 131 -0.53 -8.05 2.41
N PHE A 132 -0.88 -6.98 3.12
CA PHE A 132 0.04 -6.30 4.01
C PHE A 132 -0.67 -5.81 5.27
N SER A 133 0.09 -5.60 6.35
CA SER A 133 -0.42 -5.02 7.59
C SER A 133 0.68 -4.29 8.36
N TYR A 134 0.28 -3.31 9.18
CA TYR A 134 1.15 -2.61 10.12
C TYR A 134 1.10 -3.31 11.48
N GLY A 135 2.26 -3.58 12.07
CA GLY A 135 2.46 -4.15 13.39
C GLY A 135 3.12 -3.15 14.33
N PHE A 136 2.42 -2.79 15.40
CA PHE A 136 2.93 -1.87 16.40
C PHE A 136 3.73 -2.63 17.47
N THR A 137 5.02 -2.86 17.22
CA THR A 137 5.91 -3.55 18.16
C THR A 137 6.48 -2.58 19.19
N GLY A 138 6.41 -2.94 20.47
CA GLY A 138 7.09 -2.19 21.54
C GLY A 138 6.31 -0.99 22.11
N ILE A 139 5.12 -0.68 21.59
CA ILE A 139 4.23 0.33 22.17
C ILE A 139 3.43 -0.30 23.31
N LYS A 140 3.63 0.18 24.54
CA LYS A 140 2.97 -0.35 25.75
C LYS A 140 1.78 0.48 26.22
N GLN A 141 1.65 1.70 25.72
CA GLN A 141 0.57 2.62 26.06
C GLN A 141 -0.56 2.54 25.04
N SER A 142 -1.77 2.88 25.45
CA SER A 142 -2.87 3.08 24.51
C SER A 142 -2.59 4.28 23.59
N PHE A 143 -3.00 4.18 22.34
CA PHE A 143 -2.93 5.24 21.36
C PHE A 143 -4.13 5.14 20.41
N THR A 144 -4.36 6.21 19.65
CA THR A 144 -5.41 6.26 18.63
C THR A 144 -4.75 6.35 17.26
N ILE A 145 -5.32 5.67 16.26
CA ILE A 145 -4.96 5.90 14.86
C ILE A 145 -5.65 7.18 14.40
N VAL A 146 -4.86 8.16 13.98
CA VAL A 146 -5.35 9.45 13.53
C VAL A 146 -5.67 9.39 12.05
N LYS A 147 -4.79 8.75 11.25
CA LYS A 147 -4.95 8.66 9.80
C LYS A 147 -4.18 7.48 9.23
N GLU A 148 -4.79 6.83 8.25
CA GLU A 148 -4.12 5.90 7.36
C GLU A 148 -3.90 6.57 5.99
N TYR A 149 -2.70 6.40 5.45
CA TYR A 149 -2.25 6.94 4.17
C TYR A 149 -2.10 5.85 3.11
N THR A 150 -2.54 4.63 3.41
CA THR A 150 -2.62 3.53 2.47
C THR A 150 -3.55 3.91 1.32
N ASN A 151 -3.07 3.83 0.09
CA ASN A 151 -3.91 3.99 -1.11
C ASN A 151 -3.77 2.80 -2.05
N PHE A 152 -4.59 2.79 -3.10
CA PHE A 152 -4.62 1.73 -4.10
C PHE A 152 -4.76 2.35 -5.49
N SER A 153 -3.62 2.57 -6.17
CA SER A 153 -3.59 3.26 -7.47
C SER A 153 -4.15 2.46 -8.64
N ILE A 154 -5.43 2.10 -8.66
CA ILE A 154 -6.00 1.25 -9.71
C ILE A 154 -5.87 1.91 -11.09
N PRO A 155 -5.31 1.21 -12.11
CA PRO A 155 -5.25 1.76 -13.46
C PRO A 155 -6.66 2.00 -14.02
N THR A 156 -6.91 3.23 -14.48
CA THR A 156 -8.27 3.74 -14.78
C THR A 156 -8.90 3.16 -16.06
N LYS A 157 -8.12 2.51 -16.92
CA LYS A 157 -8.65 1.84 -18.12
C LYS A 157 -9.29 0.50 -17.73
N GLY A 158 -10.57 0.55 -17.37
CA GLY A 158 -11.31 -0.64 -16.96
C GLY A 158 -12.71 -0.31 -16.43
N THR A 159 -13.29 -1.29 -15.76
CA THR A 159 -14.61 -1.20 -15.11
C THR A 159 -14.53 -1.64 -13.65
N ALA A 160 -15.47 -1.17 -12.85
CA ALA A 160 -15.55 -1.45 -11.42
C ALA A 160 -16.96 -1.88 -11.01
N TRP A 161 -17.02 -2.69 -9.95
CA TRP A 161 -18.24 -3.11 -9.26
C TRP A 161 -18.12 -2.66 -7.82
N LEU A 162 -18.74 -1.51 -7.53
CA LEU A 162 -18.54 -0.78 -6.28
C LEU A 162 -19.88 -0.48 -5.63
N GLN A 163 -19.90 -0.53 -4.30
CA GLN A 163 -21.04 -0.14 -3.49
C GLN A 163 -20.69 1.16 -2.76
N SER A 164 -21.57 2.16 -2.81
CA SER A 164 -21.36 3.41 -2.06
C SER A 164 -21.38 3.14 -0.55
N TYR A 165 -20.46 3.76 0.19
CA TYR A 165 -20.43 3.65 1.65
C TYR A 165 -21.62 4.37 2.31
N GLY A 166 -21.92 5.58 1.83
CA GLY A 166 -23.00 6.43 2.32
C GLY A 166 -22.61 7.33 3.49
N LEU A 167 -23.29 8.46 3.61
CA LEU A 167 -23.17 9.36 4.76
C LEU A 167 -23.83 8.75 6.03
N PRO A 168 -23.35 9.11 7.24
CA PRO A 168 -24.02 8.74 8.48
C PRO A 168 -25.48 9.23 8.53
N ALA A 169 -26.39 8.32 8.83
CA ALA A 169 -27.82 8.58 9.05
C ALA A 169 -28.35 7.61 10.12
N GLU A 170 -29.65 7.66 10.44
CA GLU A 170 -30.24 6.80 11.48
C GLU A 170 -29.99 5.31 11.25
N TRP A 171 -30.00 4.87 9.99
CA TRP A 171 -29.79 3.47 9.57
C TRP A 171 -28.65 3.33 8.53
N ALA A 172 -27.73 4.30 8.47
CA ALA A 172 -26.61 4.28 7.53
C ALA A 172 -25.33 4.82 8.18
N PRO A 173 -24.13 4.39 7.75
CA PRO A 173 -23.85 3.39 6.72
C PRO A 173 -24.21 1.96 7.17
N ALA A 174 -24.79 1.16 6.26
CA ALA A 174 -25.27 -0.20 6.57
C ALA A 174 -24.73 -1.29 5.63
N TYR A 175 -23.91 -0.94 4.63
CA TYR A 175 -23.45 -1.89 3.60
C TYR A 175 -24.60 -2.56 2.80
N GLU A 176 -25.74 -1.87 2.65
CA GLU A 176 -26.93 -2.37 1.93
C GLU A 176 -27.27 -1.57 0.65
N ALA A 177 -26.41 -0.63 0.24
CA ALA A 177 -26.60 0.10 -1.01
C ALA A 177 -26.49 -0.81 -2.25
N GLY A 178 -27.09 -0.39 -3.37
CA GLY A 178 -26.91 -1.08 -4.65
C GLY A 178 -25.47 -0.97 -5.18
N TYR A 179 -25.05 -1.96 -5.97
CA TYR A 179 -23.77 -1.89 -6.67
C TYR A 179 -23.89 -1.08 -7.96
N SER A 180 -22.91 -0.22 -8.20
CA SER A 180 -22.61 0.32 -9.52
C SER A 180 -21.96 -0.79 -10.35
N LEU A 181 -22.68 -1.33 -11.33
CA LEU A 181 -22.24 -2.48 -12.12
C LEU A 181 -21.52 -2.03 -13.39
N GLY A 182 -20.20 -2.24 -13.44
CA GLY A 182 -19.40 -1.92 -14.63
C GLY A 182 -19.12 -0.42 -14.79
N ALA A 183 -19.08 0.35 -13.70
CA ALA A 183 -18.75 1.77 -13.72
C ALA A 183 -17.30 1.99 -14.18
N PRO A 184 -16.99 3.07 -14.93
CA PRO A 184 -15.61 3.47 -15.19
C PRO A 184 -14.77 3.56 -13.91
N ILE A 185 -13.56 3.01 -13.94
CA ILE A 185 -12.61 3.16 -12.83
C ILE A 185 -12.24 4.64 -12.67
N GLY A 186 -12.34 5.16 -11.45
CA GLY A 186 -12.13 6.57 -11.13
C GLY A 186 -13.41 7.40 -11.16
N GLU A 187 -14.57 6.79 -11.42
CA GLU A 187 -15.85 7.45 -11.18
C GLU A 187 -16.02 7.76 -9.69
N ASN A 188 -16.56 8.95 -9.42
CA ASN A 188 -16.86 9.41 -8.08
C ASN A 188 -18.04 8.64 -7.48
N ALA A 189 -17.96 8.31 -6.18
CA ALA A 189 -19.12 7.84 -5.44
C ALA A 189 -20.26 8.88 -5.45
N PRO A 190 -21.52 8.46 -5.21
CA PRO A 190 -22.66 9.38 -5.16
C PRO A 190 -22.51 10.53 -4.13
N ASP A 191 -21.70 10.33 -3.09
CA ASP A 191 -21.37 11.33 -2.07
C ASP A 191 -19.86 11.28 -1.71
N THR A 192 -19.46 12.06 -0.70
CA THR A 192 -18.05 12.17 -0.27
C THR A 192 -17.58 10.99 0.58
N SER A 193 -18.45 10.04 0.94
CA SER A 193 -18.09 8.88 1.76
C SER A 193 -17.34 7.79 0.98
N GLY A 194 -17.31 7.84 -0.35
CA GLY A 194 -16.56 6.87 -1.15
C GLY A 194 -17.22 5.48 -1.22
N TRP A 195 -16.40 4.42 -1.20
CA TRP A 195 -16.83 3.06 -1.57
C TRP A 195 -16.57 2.03 -0.46
N CYS A 196 -17.50 1.10 -0.27
CA CYS A 196 -17.35 -0.05 0.62
C CYS A 196 -16.27 -1.03 0.15
N PHE A 197 -15.76 -1.82 1.10
CA PHE A 197 -15.18 -3.12 0.79
C PHE A 197 -16.26 -4.22 0.67
N PRO A 198 -16.00 -5.31 -0.07
CA PRO A 198 -14.90 -5.45 -1.02
C PRO A 198 -15.17 -4.67 -2.32
N ALA A 199 -14.12 -4.11 -2.90
CA ALA A 199 -14.18 -3.34 -4.15
C ALA A 199 -13.57 -4.15 -5.30
N LEU A 200 -14.35 -4.44 -6.34
CA LEU A 200 -13.92 -5.26 -7.47
C LEU A 200 -13.65 -4.40 -8.72
N PHE A 201 -12.53 -4.65 -9.37
CA PHE A 201 -12.09 -3.97 -10.57
C PHE A 201 -11.70 -4.98 -11.65
N ASN A 202 -12.07 -4.68 -12.89
CA ASN A 202 -11.48 -5.28 -14.08
C ASN A 202 -10.69 -4.19 -14.80
N SER A 203 -9.36 -4.25 -14.68
CA SER A 203 -8.45 -3.29 -15.27
C SER A 203 -7.51 -3.99 -16.24
N LYS A 204 -7.48 -3.51 -17.50
CA LYS A 204 -6.81 -4.18 -18.62
C LYS A 204 -7.33 -5.62 -18.78
N ASN A 205 -6.51 -6.62 -18.46
CA ASN A 205 -6.83 -8.05 -18.55
C ASN A 205 -6.87 -8.72 -17.16
N ASN A 206 -6.82 -7.95 -16.07
CA ASN A 206 -6.68 -8.47 -14.72
C ASN A 206 -7.90 -8.10 -13.86
N TRP A 207 -8.28 -9.04 -12.99
CA TRP A 207 -9.26 -8.82 -11.95
C TRP A 207 -8.55 -8.49 -10.64
N ILE A 208 -9.00 -7.43 -9.97
CA ILE A 208 -8.42 -6.96 -8.71
C ILE A 208 -9.58 -6.81 -7.71
N LEU A 209 -9.50 -7.51 -6.59
CA LEU A 209 -10.45 -7.38 -5.48
C LEU A 209 -9.70 -6.79 -4.28
N ILE A 210 -10.11 -5.60 -3.83
CA ILE A 210 -9.55 -4.96 -2.64
C ILE A 210 -10.51 -5.18 -1.47
N THR A 211 -9.96 -5.64 -0.35
CA THR A 211 -10.70 -5.83 0.90
C THR A 211 -9.74 -5.77 2.07
N GLU A 212 -10.30 -5.80 3.28
CA GLU A 212 -9.57 -5.93 4.54
C GLU A 212 -9.93 -7.24 5.24
N ALA A 213 -9.07 -7.68 6.15
CA ALA A 213 -9.26 -8.93 6.89
C ALA A 213 -8.60 -8.85 8.26
N GLY A 214 -9.02 -9.74 9.17
CA GLY A 214 -8.42 -9.83 10.51
C GLY A 214 -8.82 -8.69 11.45
N LEU A 215 -9.93 -8.00 11.17
CA LEU A 215 -10.49 -6.98 12.06
C LEU A 215 -10.97 -7.61 13.37
N ASP A 216 -10.62 -6.97 14.48
CA ASP A 216 -11.12 -7.29 15.80
C ASP A 216 -11.67 -6.02 16.50
N LYS A 217 -12.05 -6.14 17.77
CA LYS A 217 -12.59 -5.03 18.56
C LYS A 217 -11.64 -3.84 18.74
N ASN A 218 -10.36 -3.99 18.40
CA ASN A 218 -9.32 -2.99 18.58
C ASN A 218 -9.05 -2.18 17.31
N PHE A 219 -9.75 -2.46 16.21
CA PHE A 219 -9.62 -1.73 14.95
C PHE A 219 -11.00 -1.35 14.38
N TYR A 220 -11.05 -0.26 13.62
CA TYR A 220 -12.28 0.18 12.95
C TYR A 220 -12.45 -0.56 11.62
N GLY A 221 -13.70 -0.72 11.16
CA GLY A 221 -13.95 -1.09 9.77
C GLY A 221 -13.62 0.07 8.85
N SER A 222 -12.87 -0.21 7.79
CA SER A 222 -12.40 0.81 6.85
C SER A 222 -13.26 0.82 5.59
N HIS A 223 -13.11 1.88 4.80
CA HIS A 223 -13.69 1.98 3.46
C HIS A 223 -12.75 2.79 2.56
N LEU A 224 -12.99 2.76 1.25
CA LEU A 224 -12.21 3.54 0.29
C LEU A 224 -12.77 4.97 0.24
N ALA A 225 -11.91 5.97 0.38
CA ALA A 225 -12.29 7.37 0.23
C ALA A 225 -12.60 7.71 -1.24
N GLN A 226 -13.39 8.76 -1.47
CA GLN A 226 -13.61 9.31 -2.81
C GLN A 226 -12.40 10.12 -3.28
N GLY A 227 -12.15 10.12 -4.59
CA GLY A 227 -11.34 11.16 -5.22
C GLY A 227 -9.89 11.19 -4.78
N SER A 228 -9.30 10.03 -4.48
CA SER A 228 -7.86 9.86 -4.39
C SER A 228 -7.26 10.21 -5.77
N ARG A 229 -6.87 11.47 -5.92
CA ARG A 229 -6.09 11.94 -7.07
C ARG A 229 -4.78 11.15 -6.98
N ASP A 230 -4.51 10.30 -7.97
CA ASP A 230 -3.44 9.28 -8.01
C ASP A 230 -3.85 7.86 -7.54
N GLY A 231 -5.14 7.69 -7.22
CA GLY A 231 -5.84 6.44 -6.90
C GLY A 231 -5.88 6.10 -5.42
#